data_AF-A0A921B5G4-F1
#
_entry.id   AF-A0A921B5G4-F1
#
_cell.length_a   1.000
_cell.length_b   1.000
_cell.length_c   1.000
_cell.angle_alpha   90.00
_cell.angle_beta   90.00
_cell.angle_gamma   90.00
#
_symmetry.space_group_name_H-M   'P 1'
#
loop_
_entity.id
_entity.type
_entity.pdbx_description
1 polymer ?
#
loop_
_entity_poly.entity_id
_entity_poly.type
_entity_poly.pdbx_seq_one_letter_code
_entity_poly.pdbx_strand_id
1 'polypeptide(L)' 'MMEFLYFPQDRTEYIPAVIILLLVLVAAMVAVYFIKKYSAKQEDKLREFEARVMAQIDKEESNKSKNNGVK' A
#
# COMPACT_ATOMS: atom_id res chain seq x y z
N MET A 1 -14.57 8.68 -36.15
CA MET A 1 -13.16 9.03 -36.38
C MET A 1 -12.82 10.20 -35.46
N MET A 2 -11.66 10.13 -34.80
CA MET A 2 -11.17 10.99 -33.72
C MET A 2 -12.02 12.22 -33.39
N GLU A 3 -12.70 12.18 -32.24
CA GLU A 3 -13.13 13.39 -31.53
C GLU A 3 -11.86 14.20 -31.25
N PHE A 4 -11.65 15.15 -32.15
CA PHE A 4 -10.57 16.12 -32.18
C PHE A 4 -10.32 16.64 -30.76
N LEU A 5 -9.06 16.66 -30.32
CA LEU A 5 -8.69 17.45 -29.14
C LEU A 5 -9.09 18.90 -29.45
N TYR A 6 -10.26 19.32 -28.99
CA TYR A 6 -10.67 20.72 -29.07
C TYR A 6 -9.83 21.47 -28.06
N PHE A 7 -8.79 22.09 -28.58
CA PHE A 7 -7.97 23.02 -27.83
C PHE A 7 -8.67 24.37 -27.89
N PRO A 8 -9.21 24.88 -26.77
CA PRO A 8 -9.77 26.21 -26.75
C PRO A 8 -8.74 27.23 -27.27
N GLN A 9 -9.22 28.14 -28.11
CA GLN A 9 -8.42 29.23 -28.68
C GLN A 9 -7.96 30.19 -27.59
N ASP A 10 -8.79 30.37 -26.55
CA ASP A 10 -8.46 31.18 -25.38
C ASP A 10 -7.78 30.33 -24.30
N ARG A 11 -6.62 30.77 -23.82
CA ARG A 11 -5.85 30.08 -22.78
C ARG A 11 -6.60 30.03 -21.44
N THR A 12 -7.56 30.93 -21.24
CA THR A 12 -8.35 31.04 -20.01
C THR A 12 -9.27 29.84 -19.81
N GLU A 13 -9.73 29.21 -20.89
CA GLU A 13 -10.63 28.05 -20.83
C GLU A 13 -9.94 26.76 -20.33
N TYR A 14 -8.60 26.74 -20.23
CA TYR A 14 -7.85 25.62 -19.62
C TYR A 14 -7.72 25.73 -18.09
N ILE A 15 -7.97 26.90 -17.51
CA ILE A 15 -7.87 27.13 -16.06
C ILE A 15 -8.70 26.12 -15.26
N PRO A 16 -9.97 25.81 -15.61
CA PRO A 16 -10.76 24.82 -14.89
C PRO A 16 -10.11 23.42 -14.92
N ALA A 17 -9.55 23.03 -16.07
CA ALA A 17 -8.89 21.73 -16.22
C ALA A 17 -7.63 21.62 -15.34
N VAL A 18 -6.83 22.69 -15.27
CA VAL A 18 -5.64 22.73 -14.41
C VAL A 18 -6.02 22.69 -12.93
N ILE A 19 -7.09 23.38 -12.52
CA ILE A 19 -7.59 23.35 -11.14
C ILE A 19 -8.03 21.92 -10.77
N ILE A 20 -8.79 21.26 -11.64
CA ILE A 20 -9.25 19.88 -11.40
C ILE A 20 -8.04 18.93 -11.34
N LEU A 21 -7.08 19.08 -12.24
CA LEU A 21 -5.85 18.28 -12.23
C LEU A 21 -5.10 18.45 -10.91
N LEU A 22 -4.93 19.68 -10.43
CA LEU A 22 -4.27 19.95 -9.16
C LEU A 22 -5.05 19.37 -7.98
N LEU A 23 -6.39 19.49 -7.98
CA LEU A 23 -7.23 18.89 -6.94
C LEU A 23 -7.07 17.37 -6.88
N VAL A 24 -7.07 16.68 -8.02
CA VAL A 24 -6.89 15.22 -8.08
C VAL A 24 -5.48 14.83 -7.63
N LEU A 25 -4.45 15.56 -8.04
CA LEU A 25 -3.07 15.30 -7.61
C LEU A 25 -2.91 15.47 -6.10
N VAL A 26 -3.45 16.55 -5.54
CA VAL A 26 -3.42 16.79 -4.09
C VAL A 26 -4.20 15.71 -3.36
N ALA A 27 -5.40 15.36 -3.84
CA ALA A 27 -6.20 14.29 -3.25
C ALA A 27 -5.47 12.94 -3.28
N ALA A 28 -4.79 12.60 -4.38
CA ALA A 28 -4.00 11.38 -4.49
C ALA A 28 -2.82 11.36 -3.50
N MET A 29 -2.08 12.47 -3.37
CA MET A 29 -1.01 12.58 -2.37
C MET A 29 -1.55 12.41 -0.95
N VAL A 30 -2.68 13.04 -0.65
CA VAL A 30 -3.34 12.94 0.66
C VAL A 30 -3.79 11.50 0.92
N ALA A 31 -4.41 10.83 -0.05
CA ALA A 31 -4.82 9.44 0.07
C ALA A 31 -3.63 8.51 0.37
N VAL A 32 -2.53 8.63 -0.38
CA VAL A 32 -1.30 7.85 -0.15
C VAL A 32 -0.70 8.15 1.22
N TYR A 33 -0.70 9.42 1.64
CA TYR A 33 -0.24 9.82 2.97
C TYR A 33 -1.07 9.18 4.09
N PHE A 34 -2.39 9.19 3.98
CA PHE A 34 -3.28 8.54 4.95
C PHE A 34 -3.06 7.03 5.01
N ILE A 35 -2.96 6.36 3.85
CA ILE A 35 -2.69 4.93 3.78
C ILE A 35 -1.35 4.59 4.44
N LYS A 36 -0.28 5.33 4.13
CA LYS A 36 1.05 5.10 4.71
C LYS A 36 1.06 5.32 6.22
N LYS A 37 0.40 6.38 6.70
CA LYS A 37 0.29 6.68 8.13
C LYS A 37 -0.49 5.60 8.89
N TYR A 38 -1.52 5.02 8.29
CA TYR A 38 -2.28 3.92 8.89
C TYR A 38 -1.51 2.60 8.84
N SER A 39 -0.73 2.38 7.76
CA SER A 39 0.08 1.18 7.57
C SER A 39 1.24 1.05 8.57
N ALA A 40 1.85 2.17 8.99
CA ALA A 40 2.93 2.14 9.98
C ALA A 40 2.50 1.52 11.33
N LYS A 41 1.22 1.67 11.71
CA LYS A 41 0.68 1.03 12.92
C LYS A 41 0.40 -0.47 12.73
N GLN A 42 0.31 -0.93 11.48
CA GLN A 42 0.10 -2.33 11.15
C GLN A 42 1.42 -3.09 11.03
N GLU A 43 2.51 -2.44 10.60
CA GLU A 43 3.84 -3.06 10.53
C GLU A 43 4.32 -3.57 11.88
N ASP A 44 4.20 -2.79 12.97
CA ASP A 44 4.65 -3.23 14.29
C ASP A 44 3.86 -4.45 14.79
N LYS A 45 2.54 -4.46 14.58
CA LYS A 45 1.68 -5.60 14.92
C LYS A 45 1.99 -6.83 14.08
N LEU A 46 2.30 -6.63 12.80
CA LEU A 46 2.66 -7.72 11.88
C LEU A 46 4.01 -8.33 12.26
N ARG A 47 5.02 -7.52 12.60
CA ARG A 47 6.34 -8.00 13.05
C ARG A 47 6.23 -8.86 14.31
N GLU A 48 5.42 -8.43 15.29
CA GLU A 48 5.20 -9.22 16.50
C GLU A 48 4.45 -10.53 16.22
N PHE A 49 3.57 -10.54 15.22
CA PHE A 49 2.84 -11.73 14.79
C PHE A 49 3.77 -12.70 14.06
N GLU A 50 4.56 -12.22 13.10
CA GLU A 50 5.57 -13.01 12.37
C GLU A 50 6.57 -13.68 13.32
N ALA A 51 7.09 -12.94 14.30
CA ALA A 51 8.01 -13.48 15.30
C ALA A 51 7.39 -14.63 16.13
N ARG A 52 6.11 -14.50 16.50
CA ARG A 52 5.38 -15.53 17.26
C ARG A 52 5.08 -16.77 16.42
N VAL A 53 4.80 -16.61 15.13
CA VAL A 53 4.55 -17.73 14.22
C VAL A 53 5.84 -18.50 13.95
N MET A 54 6.94 -17.81 13.64
CA MET A 54 8.24 -18.47 13.43
C MET A 54 8.70 -19.24 14.66
N ALA A 55 8.56 -18.66 15.86
CA ALA A 55 8.92 -19.34 17.11
C ALA A 55 8.09 -20.61 17.37
N GLN A 56 6.86 -20.70 16.84
CA GLN A 56 6.02 -21.90 16.95
C GLN A 56 6.43 -22.95 15.93
N ILE A 57 6.71 -22.55 14.68
CA ILE A 57 7.20 -23.44 13.62
C ILE A 57 8.54 -24.07 14.05
N ASP A 58 9.49 -23.27 14.54
CA ASP A 58 10.79 -23.78 15.01
C ASP A 58 10.64 -24.76 16.17
N LYS A 59 9.71 -24.50 17.10
CA LYS A 59 9.40 -25.42 18.20
C LYS A 59 8.80 -26.73 17.68
N GLU A 60 7.84 -26.66 16.78
CA GLU A 60 7.21 -27.83 16.16
C GLU A 60 8.22 -28.68 15.38
N GLU A 61 9.10 -28.05 14.61
CA GLU A 61 10.17 -28.75 13.90
C GLU A 61 11.17 -29.42 14.85
N SER A 62 11.58 -28.73 15.92
CA SER A 62 12.48 -29.32 16.93
C SER A 62 11.82 -30.51 17.64
N ASN A 63 10.51 -30.43 17.91
CA ASN A 63 9.77 -31.47 18.62
C ASN A 63 9.54 -32.70 17.73
N LYS A 64 9.29 -32.49 16.43
CA LYS A 64 9.16 -33.55 15.43
C LYS A 64 10.49 -34.28 15.19
N SER A 65 11.60 -33.55 15.14
CA SER A 65 12.95 -34.14 15.02
C SER A 65 13.30 -34.99 16.25
N LYS A 66 12.96 -34.50 17.45
CA LYS A 66 13.19 -35.22 18.71
C LYS A 66 12.33 -36.48 18.85
N ASN A 67 11.11 -36.49 18.31
CA ASN A 67 10.23 -37.66 18.34
C ASN A 67 10.60 -38.74 17.30
N ASN A 68 11.23 -38.35 16.19
CA ASN A 68 11.62 -39.28 15.12
C ASN A 68 12.98 -39.97 15.37
N GLY A 69 13.81 -39.47 16.28
CA GLY A 69 15.08 -40.09 16.66
C GLY A 69 14.99 -41.13 17.79
N VAL A 70 13.79 -41.43 18.29
CA VAL A 70 13.52 -42.40 19.37
C VAL A 70 12.97 -43.73 18.82
N LYS A 71 13.11 -44.00 17.52
CA LYS A 71 12.76 -45.30 16.92
C LYS A 71 13.98 -46.13 16.58
#